data_AF-A0A5N6NTZ9-F1
#
_entry.id   AF-A0A5N6NTZ9-F1
#
_cell.length_a   1.000
_cell.length_b   1.000
_cell.length_c   1.000
_cell.angle_alpha   90.00
_cell.angle_beta   90.00
_cell.angle_gamma   90.00
#
_symmetry.space_group_name_H-M   'P 1'
#
loop_
_entity.id
_entity.type
_entity.pdbx_description
1 polymer ?
#
loop_
_entity_poly.entity_id
_entity_poly.type
_entity_poly.pdbx_seq_one_letter_code
_entity_poly.pdbx_strand_id
1 'polypeptide(L)'
;MIKRALSLLHKILSVFGLELTPLKRINIQGFNEVLERWDFGIETDCEVVEEGVSREKSDKEIMREIQAIMRQIASSITYLPCLDEPCIFDALVYADMDVAVPFT
;
A
#
# COMPACT_ATOMS: atom_id res chain seq x y z
N MET A 1 -1.70 12.89 -13.67
CA MET A 1 -0.71 11.85 -13.25
C MET A 1 -0.06 12.13 -11.90
N ILE A 2 0.70 13.22 -11.69
CA ILE A 2 1.48 13.44 -10.44
C ILE A 2 0.62 13.50 -9.16
N LYS A 3 -0.55 14.15 -9.21
CA LYS A 3 -1.49 14.18 -8.07
C LYS A 3 -1.99 12.78 -7.66
N ARG A 4 -2.07 11.85 -8.61
CA ARG A 4 -2.49 10.45 -8.37
C ARG A 4 -1.38 9.66 -7.67
N ALA A 5 -0.15 9.78 -8.18
CA ALA A 5 1.03 9.18 -7.55
C ALA A 5 1.23 9.67 -6.10
N LEU A 6 1.05 10.97 -5.86
CA LEU A 6 1.15 11.56 -4.51
C LEU A 6 0.00 11.15 -3.59
N SER A 7 -1.22 10.99 -4.11
CA SER A 7 -2.36 10.52 -3.30
C SER A 7 -2.23 9.03 -2.93
N LEU A 8 -1.79 8.19 -3.88
CA LEU A 8 -1.47 6.79 -3.63
C LEU A 8 -0.32 6.67 -2.62
N LEU A 9 0.74 7.46 -2.78
CA LEU A 9 1.87 7.50 -1.86
C LEU A 9 1.45 7.91 -0.45
N HIS A 10 0.68 8.98 -0.31
CA HIS A 10 0.21 9.46 0.98
C HIS A 10 -0.67 8.42 1.69
N LYS A 11 -1.53 7.71 0.93
CA LYS A 11 -2.36 6.63 1.45
C LYS A 11 -1.57 5.39 1.82
N ILE A 12 -0.58 5.00 1.02
CA ILE A 12 0.33 3.89 1.36
C ILE A 12 1.04 4.22 2.68
N LEU A 13 1.62 5.42 2.80
CA LEU A 13 2.32 5.87 4.01
C LEU A 13 1.40 5.96 5.24
N SER A 14 0.16 6.43 5.10
CA SER A 14 -0.78 6.49 6.23
C SER A 14 -1.22 5.11 6.71
N VAL A 15 -1.17 4.10 5.85
CA VAL A 15 -1.63 2.74 6.17
C VAL A 15 -0.48 1.84 6.66
N PHE A 16 0.79 2.24 6.54
CA PHE A 16 1.93 1.51 7.09
C PHE A 16 1.99 1.46 8.62
N GLY A 17 1.14 2.21 9.33
CA GLY A 17 1.09 2.27 10.80
C GLY A 17 0.17 1.25 11.50
N LEU A 18 -0.21 0.14 10.85
CA LEU A 18 -1.11 -0.87 11.43
C LEU A 18 -0.39 -2.23 11.46
N GLU A 19 -0.37 -2.84 12.66
CA GLU A 19 0.23 -4.13 12.96
C GLU A 19 -0.39 -5.28 12.16
N LEU A 20 0.48 -6.26 11.83
CA LEU A 20 0.25 -7.62 11.35
C LEU A 20 -0.50 -7.84 10.02
N THR A 21 0.28 -8.31 9.04
CA THR A 21 -0.09 -9.14 7.87
C THR A 21 -1.34 -8.81 7.05
N PRO A 22 -1.75 -7.54 6.77
CA PRO A 22 -2.86 -7.39 5.86
C PRO A 22 -2.37 -7.29 4.43
N LEU A 23 -2.94 -8.10 3.53
CA LEU A 23 -2.96 -7.73 2.11
C LEU A 23 -3.74 -6.41 2.00
N LYS A 24 -3.13 -5.38 1.42
CA LYS A 24 -3.76 -4.07 1.25
C LYS A 24 -4.08 -3.87 -0.22
N ARG A 25 -5.34 -3.55 -0.52
CA ARG A 25 -5.81 -3.31 -1.88
C ARG A 25 -6.32 -1.88 -2.00
N ILE A 26 -5.91 -1.19 -3.06
CA ILE A 26 -6.49 0.09 -3.45
C ILE A 26 -7.22 -0.12 -4.78
N ASN A 27 -8.53 0.09 -4.76
CA ASN A 27 -9.35 0.14 -5.97
C ASN A 27 -9.61 1.60 -6.35
N ILE A 28 -9.52 1.89 -7.65
CA ILE A 28 -10.01 3.14 -8.25
C ILE A 28 -11.24 2.77 -9.07
N GLN A 29 -12.37 3.40 -8.75
CA GLN A 29 -13.64 3.12 -9.40
C GLN A 29 -14.13 4.34 -10.17
N GLY A 30 -14.51 4.13 -11.43
CA GLY A 30 -15.40 5.00 -12.19
C GLY A 30 -16.84 4.58 -11.96
N PHE A 31 -17.80 5.22 -12.63
CA PHE A 31 -19.25 5.01 -12.47
C PHE A 31 -19.66 3.51 -12.48
N ASN A 32 -19.67 2.88 -11.30
CA ASN A 32 -19.87 1.44 -11.03
C ASN A 32 -18.86 0.45 -11.68
N GLU A 33 -17.67 0.89 -12.08
CA GLU A 33 -16.63 0.02 -12.66
C GLU A 33 -15.28 0.22 -11.98
N VAL A 34 -14.56 -0.88 -11.71
CA VAL A 34 -13.18 -0.83 -11.20
C VAL A 34 -12.24 -0.54 -12.35
N LEU A 35 -11.68 0.67 -12.38
CA LEU A 35 -10.76 1.13 -13.42
C LEU A 35 -9.32 0.72 -13.14
N GLU A 36 -8.90 0.72 -11.86
CA GLU A 36 -7.58 0.25 -11.45
C GLU A 36 -7.66 -0.51 -10.12
N ARG A 37 -6.81 -1.54 -9.99
CA ARG A 37 -6.63 -2.31 -8.76
C ARG A 37 -5.15 -2.48 -8.46
N TRP A 38 -4.76 -2.07 -7.27
CA TRP A 38 -3.40 -2.20 -6.77
C TRP A 38 -3.41 -3.09 -5.53
N ASP A 39 -2.75 -4.24 -5.60
CA ASP A 39 -2.60 -5.18 -4.50
C ASP A 39 -1.18 -5.07 -3.92
N PHE A 40 -1.09 -4.82 -2.62
CA PHE A 40 0.15 -4.75 -1.85
C PHE A 40 0.18 -5.88 -0.82
N GLY A 41 1.00 -6.89 -1.10
CA GLY A 41 1.31 -7.95 -0.13
C GLY A 41 2.17 -7.39 0.99
N ILE A 42 1.73 -7.60 2.24
CA ILE A 42 2.52 -7.25 3.42
C ILE A 42 2.76 -8.54 4.19
N GLU A 43 4.03 -8.88 4.30
CA GLU A 43 4.50 -10.01 5.09
C GLU A 43 5.24 -9.45 6.30
N THR A 44 4.88 -9.96 7.47
CA THR A 44 5.61 -9.68 8.71
C THR A 44 6.39 -10.93 9.07
N ASP A 45 7.61 -10.73 9.50
CA ASP A 45 8.49 -11.82 9.89
C ASP A 45 8.05 -12.42 11.23
N CYS A 46 7.64 -13.69 11.22
CA CYS A 46 7.17 -14.37 12.42
C CYS A 46 8.24 -14.44 13.52
N GLU A 47 9.52 -14.54 13.17
CA GLU A 47 10.62 -14.57 14.16
C GLU A 47 10.69 -13.25 14.93
N VAL A 48 10.45 -12.12 14.27
CA VAL A 48 10.43 -10.80 14.90
C VAL A 48 9.22 -10.67 15.84
N VAL A 49 8.07 -11.22 15.44
CA VAL A 49 6.80 -11.14 16.18
C VAL A 49 6.79 -12.06 17.39
N GLU A 50 7.25 -13.30 17.24
CA GLU A 50 7.17 -14.33 18.28
C GLU A 50 8.37 -14.31 19.23
N GLU A 51 9.59 -14.10 18.69
CA GLU A 51 10.83 -14.16 19.48
C GLU A 51 11.36 -12.77 19.86
N GLY A 52 10.75 -11.70 19.35
CA GLY A 52 11.18 -10.32 19.61
C GLY A 52 12.57 -10.00 19.04
N VAL A 53 13.08 -10.82 18.12
CA VAL A 53 14.40 -10.64 17.52
C VAL A 53 14.32 -9.50 16.51
N SER A 54 14.84 -8.32 16.85
CA SER A 54 14.90 -7.21 15.91
C SER A 54 15.99 -7.46 14.85
N ARG A 55 15.60 -7.50 13.57
CA ARG A 55 16.55 -7.43 12.47
C ARG A 55 16.92 -5.97 12.25
N GLU A 56 18.15 -5.59 12.56
CA GLU A 56 18.62 -4.23 12.31
C GLU A 56 18.90 -4.03 10.82
N LYS A 57 18.21 -3.07 10.22
CA LYS A 57 18.49 -2.54 8.90
C LYS A 57 18.67 -1.05 9.02
N SER A 58 19.65 -0.49 8.33
CA SER A 58 19.88 0.95 8.44
C SER A 58 18.73 1.73 7.80
N ASP A 59 18.37 2.87 8.38
CA ASP A 59 17.38 3.80 7.81
C ASP A 59 17.72 4.15 6.36
N LYS A 60 19.02 4.25 6.03
CA LYS A 60 19.50 4.54 4.68
C LYS A 60 19.13 3.44 3.69
N GLU A 61 19.24 2.18 4.08
CA GLU A 61 18.87 1.04 3.24
C GLU A 61 17.35 0.93 3.08
N ILE A 62 16.61 1.10 4.19
CA ILE A 62 15.13 1.15 4.18
C ILE A 62 14.64 2.23 3.22
N MET A 63 15.16 3.46 3.36
CA MET A 63 14.79 4.59 2.51
C MET A 63 15.16 4.36 1.04
N ARG A 64 16.29 3.69 0.76
CA ARG A 64 16.70 3.36 -0.61
C ARG A 64 15.73 2.40 -1.28
N GLU A 65 15.24 1.41 -0.53
CA GLU A 65 14.25 0.44 -1.03
C GLU A 65 12.88 1.09 -1.24
N ILE A 66 12.41 1.88 -0.28
CA ILE A 66 11.17 2.67 -0.43
C ILE A 66 11.25 3.53 -1.69
N GLN A 67 12.36 4.25 -1.88
CA GLN A 67 12.55 5.06 -3.09
C GLN A 67 12.54 4.23 -4.38
N ALA A 68 13.07 3.01 -4.36
CA ALA A 68 13.05 2.13 -5.53
C ALA A 68 11.62 1.71 -5.88
N ILE A 69 10.83 1.30 -4.88
CA ILE A 69 9.41 0.98 -5.04
C ILE A 69 8.64 2.20 -5.57
N MET A 70 8.92 3.39 -5.02
CA MET A 70 8.29 4.62 -5.49
C MET A 70 8.59 4.96 -6.95
N ARG A 71 9.83 4.72 -7.39
CA ARG A 71 10.18 4.87 -8.81
C ARG A 71 9.47 3.84 -9.68
N GLN A 72 9.33 2.61 -9.22
CA GLN A 72 8.59 1.57 -9.95
C GLN A 72 7.11 1.95 -10.11
N ILE A 73 6.45 2.42 -9.04
CA ILE A 73 5.06 2.90 -9.10
C ILE A 73 4.95 4.11 -10.05
N ALA A 74 5.85 5.09 -9.93
CA ALA A 74 5.85 6.25 -10.82
C ALA A 74 6.06 5.85 -12.30
N SER A 75 6.92 4.85 -12.54
CA SER A 75 7.17 4.31 -13.87
C SER A 75 6.01 3.49 -14.40
N SER A 76 5.24 2.77 -13.57
CA SER A 76 4.10 2.01 -14.08
C SER A 76 2.95 2.92 -14.50
N ILE A 77 2.79 4.08 -13.84
CA ILE A 77 1.78 5.08 -14.20
C ILE A 77 1.93 5.60 -15.63
N THR A 78 3.14 5.63 -16.21
CA THR A 78 3.34 6.07 -17.60
C THR A 78 2.73 5.11 -18.62
N TYR A 79 2.41 3.88 -18.21
CA TYR A 79 1.80 2.86 -19.06
C TYR A 79 0.29 2.68 -18.79
N LEU A 80 -0.27 3.42 -17.82
CA LEU A 80 -1.69 3.36 -17.51
C LEU A 80 -2.48 4.38 -18.35
N PRO A 81 -3.71 4.02 -18.79
CA PRO A 81 -4.59 4.96 -19.48
C PRO A 81 -4.87 6.22 -18.65
N CYS A 82 -5.06 7.35 -19.34
CA CYS A 82 -5.58 8.55 -18.69
C CYS A 82 -7.03 8.30 -18.25
N LEU A 83 -7.32 8.58 -16.98
CA LEU A 83 -8.68 8.60 -16.44
C LEU A 83 -9.12 10.06 -16.40
N ASP A 84 -10.04 10.42 -17.30
CA ASP A 84 -10.53 11.81 -17.46
C ASP A 84 -11.82 12.08 -16.68
N GLU A 85 -12.36 11.06 -16.00
CA GLU A 85 -13.60 11.13 -15.24
C GLU A 85 -13.36 11.21 -13.72
N PRO A 86 -14.32 11.76 -12.94
CA PRO A 86 -14.27 11.69 -11.49
C PRO A 86 -14.23 10.23 -11.02
N CYS A 87 -13.19 9.87 -10.25
CA CYS A 87 -13.02 8.53 -9.71
C CYS A 87 -13.14 8.53 -8.19
N ILE A 88 -13.66 7.45 -7.63
CA ILE A 88 -13.67 7.15 -6.20
C ILE A 88 -12.49 6.22 -5.89
N PHE A 89 -11.95 6.33 -4.68
CA PHE A 89 -10.83 5.51 -4.22
C PHE A 89 -11.25 4.73 -2.98
N ASP A 90 -11.25 3.41 -3.08
CA ASP A 90 -11.52 2.51 -1.96
C ASP A 90 -10.23 1.83 -1.52
N ALA A 91 -9.94 1.87 -0.23
CA ALA A 91 -8.87 1.12 0.39
C ALA A 91 -9.46 -0.06 1.17
N LEU A 92 -8.97 -1.26 0.87
CA LEU A 92 -9.38 -2.50 1.51
C LEU A 92 -8.16 -3.08 2.23
N VAL A 93 -8.37 -3.54 3.44
CA VAL A 93 -7.36 -4.18 4.29
C VAL A 93 -7.88 -5.57 4.60
N TYR A 94 -7.17 -6.60 4.15
CA TYR A 94 -7.52 -8.00 4.42
C TYR A 94 -6.64 -8.49 5.55
N ALA A 95 -7.16 -8.52 6.77
CA ALA A 95 -6.47 -9.10 7.91
C ALA A 95 -6.86 -10.58 8.08
N ASP A 96 -6.06 -11.31 8.84
CA ASP A 96 -6.40 -12.67 9.27
C ASP A 96 -7.71 -12.68 10.07
N MET A 97 -8.44 -13.79 10.01
CA MET A 97 -9.80 -13.90 10.58
C MET A 97 -9.86 -13.60 12.09
N ASP A 98 -8.75 -13.74 12.80
CA ASP A 98 -8.64 -13.55 14.25
C ASP A 98 -8.21 -12.13 14.64
N VAL A 99 -7.98 -11.23 13.68
CA VAL A 99 -7.57 -9.86 13.93
C VAL A 99 -8.80 -8.98 14.20
N ALA A 100 -8.88 -8.42 15.41
CA ALA A 100 -9.92 -7.47 15.77
C ALA A 100 -9.82 -6.22 14.89
N VAL A 101 -10.92 -5.88 14.20
CA VAL A 101 -10.99 -4.63 13.45
C VAL A 101 -10.92 -3.46 14.44
N PRO A 102 -9.92 -2.58 14.34
CA PRO A 102 -9.85 -1.41 15.21
C PRO A 102 -11.03 -0.48 14.91
N PHE A 103 -11.86 -0.20 15.92
CA PHE A 103 -12.89 0.82 15.81
C PHE A 103 -12.30 2.17 16.22
N THR A 104 -12.46 3.17 15.35
CA THR A 104 -12.17 4.59 15.64
C THR A 104 -13.31 5.26 16.38
#